data_AF-A0A6J2KPB8-F1
#
_entry.id   AF-A0A6J2KPB8-F1
#
_cell.length_a   1.000
_cell.length_b   1.000
_cell.length_c   1.000
_cell.angle_alpha   90.00
_cell.angle_beta   90.00
_cell.angle_gamma   90.00
#
_symmetry.space_group_name_H-M   'P 1'
#
loop_
_entity.id
_entity.type
_entity.pdbx_description
1 polymer ?
#
loop_
_entity_poly.entity_id
_entity_poly.type
_entity_poly.pdbx_seq_one_letter_code
_entity_poly.pdbx_strand_id
1 'polypeptide(L)'
;MSKRLQKRYLTEADEYKCPLSEETQTIASEELRETESARTQALQALRSWMEQNPKLLAVRLDSNYLLRFLRAKKFSVPMAQEAIERYLLLRQSWGIAFNQLDYKLPIMMELLELGFVFVSPFKDKGGRRVVIYRPGVFDPYKYTNQDMCRVMGICYETLMEDEETQVRGVVHFADGGGVGFPHLTLFTPKEAVRIVKNGERTVPVRHKEIYGINVHPTIKFALDFGMALISEKIRKRVRLYTSINDVEIDQSLLPKEYGGVMPMKEMIELWKEQLAKKRDMVLLNDKMSVRLEMYSEAAREGAISALRSGANTCAGADAVGDAMRGLTGNFRKLEVD
;
A
#
# COMPACT_ATOMS: atom_id res chain seq x y z
N MET A 1 3.09 -35.24 -20.59
CA MET A 1 2.64 -35.23 -19.18
C MET A 1 3.02 -33.89 -18.54
N SER A 2 2.06 -32.98 -18.36
CA SER A 2 2.30 -31.70 -17.70
C SER A 2 2.55 -31.95 -16.21
N LYS A 3 3.76 -31.66 -15.70
CA LYS A 3 4.01 -31.62 -14.25
C LYS A 3 3.03 -30.59 -13.68
N ARG A 4 2.00 -31.06 -12.97
CA ARG A 4 1.06 -30.18 -12.25
C ARG A 4 1.91 -29.39 -11.25
N LEU A 5 2.27 -28.15 -11.60
CA LEU A 5 3.05 -27.28 -10.73
C LEU A 5 2.32 -27.18 -9.39
N GLN A 6 2.92 -27.75 -8.34
CA GLN A 6 2.37 -27.74 -7.00
C GLN A 6 2.49 -26.31 -6.43
N LYS A 7 1.40 -25.80 -5.87
CA LYS A 7 1.37 -24.49 -5.22
C LYS A 7 2.28 -24.52 -4.00
N ARG A 8 3.12 -23.50 -3.85
CA ARG A 8 4.05 -23.34 -2.73
C ARG A 8 3.48 -22.35 -1.72
N TYR A 9 3.40 -22.75 -0.47
CA TYR A 9 3.04 -21.87 0.63
C TYR A 9 4.32 -21.40 1.32
N LEU A 10 4.51 -20.08 1.40
CA LEU A 10 5.71 -19.46 1.99
C LEU A 10 5.58 -19.28 3.51
N THR A 11 4.35 -19.22 3.99
CA THR A 11 3.98 -19.17 5.40
C THR A 11 2.81 -20.11 5.61
N GLU A 12 2.68 -20.65 6.83
CA GLU A 12 1.58 -21.53 7.21
C GLU A 12 0.30 -20.73 7.47
N ALA A 13 -0.84 -21.42 7.37
CA ALA A 13 -2.12 -20.87 7.82
C ALA A 13 -2.19 -20.97 9.36
N ASP A 14 -1.96 -19.85 10.05
CA ASP A 14 -2.04 -19.76 11.50
C ASP A 14 -3.47 -19.59 12.02
N GLU A 15 -3.68 -19.97 13.28
CA GLU A 15 -4.85 -19.60 14.08
C GLU A 15 -4.64 -18.19 14.62
N TYR A 16 -5.30 -17.21 14.00
CA TYR A 16 -5.11 -15.80 14.30
C TYR A 16 -5.58 -15.45 15.71
N LYS A 17 -4.68 -14.86 16.51
CA LYS A 17 -5.01 -14.21 17.78
C LYS A 17 -4.77 -12.72 17.64
N CYS A 18 -5.81 -11.92 17.86
CA CYS A 18 -5.74 -10.48 17.68
C CYS A 18 -4.81 -9.81 18.70
N PRO A 19 -3.68 -9.20 18.27
CA PRO A 19 -2.77 -8.51 19.19
C PRO A 19 -3.20 -7.06 19.47
N LEU A 20 -4.26 -6.57 18.81
CA LEU A 20 -4.65 -5.17 18.84
C LEU A 20 -5.39 -4.81 20.13
N SER A 21 -5.14 -3.59 20.64
CA SER A 21 -5.88 -3.04 21.79
C SER A 21 -7.39 -2.96 21.52
N GLU A 22 -8.20 -2.95 22.57
CA GLU A 22 -9.66 -2.81 22.46
C GLU A 22 -10.06 -1.56 21.65
N GLU A 23 -9.41 -0.42 21.91
CA GLU A 23 -9.64 0.82 21.15
C GLU A 23 -9.41 0.61 19.64
N THR A 24 -8.33 -0.08 19.27
CA THR A 24 -8.01 -0.34 17.86
C THR A 24 -9.00 -1.33 17.25
N GLN A 25 -9.47 -2.33 18.02
CA GLN A 25 -10.51 -3.27 17.57
C GLN A 25 -11.85 -2.58 17.36
N THR A 26 -12.22 -1.59 18.19
CA THR A 26 -13.41 -0.75 17.98
C THR A 26 -13.32 0.01 16.66
N ILE A 27 -12.18 0.67 16.40
CA ILE A 27 -11.94 1.35 15.10
C ILE A 27 -12.04 0.37 13.93
N ALA A 28 -11.48 -0.84 14.07
CA ALA A 28 -11.53 -1.86 13.03
C ALA A 28 -12.98 -2.32 12.76
N SER A 29 -13.78 -2.52 13.80
CA SER A 29 -15.20 -2.87 13.69
C SER A 29 -15.99 -1.75 12.99
N GLU A 30 -15.86 -0.51 13.46
CA GLU A 30 -16.64 0.63 12.96
C GLU A 30 -16.23 1.08 11.55
N GLU A 31 -14.93 1.22 11.28
CA GLU A 31 -14.45 1.75 10.00
C GLU A 31 -14.30 0.66 8.93
N LEU A 32 -14.01 -0.59 9.33
CA LEU A 32 -13.60 -1.68 8.43
C LEU A 32 -14.53 -2.88 8.43
N ARG A 33 -15.49 -2.95 9.36
CA ARG A 33 -16.39 -4.11 9.56
C ARG A 33 -15.62 -5.36 10.02
N GLU A 34 -14.51 -5.16 10.74
CA GLU A 34 -13.71 -6.23 11.32
C GLU A 34 -14.30 -6.65 12.68
N THR A 35 -14.99 -7.78 12.71
CA THR A 35 -15.36 -8.48 13.95
C THR A 35 -14.57 -9.78 14.07
N GLU A 36 -14.57 -10.39 15.26
CA GLU A 36 -13.95 -11.71 15.45
C GLU A 36 -14.51 -12.77 14.48
N SER A 37 -15.83 -12.87 14.37
CA SER A 37 -16.48 -13.79 13.43
C SER A 37 -16.15 -13.49 11.97
N ALA A 38 -16.14 -12.20 11.58
CA ALA A 38 -15.81 -11.80 10.22
C ALA A 38 -14.34 -12.13 9.87
N ARG A 39 -13.41 -11.98 10.81
CA ARG A 39 -12.00 -12.38 10.61
C ARG A 39 -11.87 -13.85 10.30
N THR A 40 -12.43 -14.71 11.14
CA THR A 40 -12.31 -16.17 10.98
C THR A 40 -12.87 -16.62 9.64
N GLN A 41 -14.07 -16.12 9.28
CA GLN A 41 -14.72 -16.47 8.02
C GLN A 41 -13.95 -15.93 6.80
N ALA A 42 -13.52 -14.66 6.84
CA ALA A 42 -12.82 -14.03 5.72
C ALA A 42 -11.43 -14.62 5.49
N LEU A 43 -10.68 -14.94 6.55
CA LEU A 43 -9.39 -15.63 6.46
C LEU A 43 -9.55 -17.00 5.82
N GLN A 44 -10.54 -17.78 6.27
CA GLN A 44 -10.82 -19.09 5.68
C GLN A 44 -11.20 -18.96 4.20
N ALA A 45 -12.07 -18.00 3.86
CA ALA A 45 -12.49 -17.77 2.48
C ALA A 45 -11.31 -17.37 1.57
N LEU A 46 -10.40 -16.51 2.05
CA LEU A 46 -9.19 -16.15 1.29
C LEU A 46 -8.25 -17.34 1.14
N ARG A 47 -7.99 -18.11 2.19
CA ARG A 47 -7.12 -19.30 2.14
C ARG A 47 -7.65 -20.33 1.14
N SER A 48 -8.94 -20.67 1.21
CA SER A 48 -9.59 -21.59 0.27
C SER A 48 -9.52 -21.08 -1.17
N TRP A 49 -9.80 -19.79 -1.40
CA TRP A 49 -9.68 -19.19 -2.73
C TRP A 49 -8.24 -19.22 -3.24
N MET A 50 -7.26 -18.89 -2.40
CA MET A 50 -5.84 -18.90 -2.77
C MET A 50 -5.36 -20.30 -3.12
N GLU A 51 -5.86 -21.35 -2.45
CA GLU A 51 -5.57 -22.74 -2.77
C GLU A 51 -6.18 -23.16 -4.12
N GLN A 52 -7.42 -22.74 -4.41
CA GLN A 52 -8.13 -23.11 -5.63
C GLN A 52 -7.71 -22.30 -6.87
N ASN A 53 -7.19 -21.07 -6.70
CA ASN A 53 -6.87 -20.19 -7.83
C ASN A 53 -5.64 -20.73 -8.61
N PRO A 54 -5.80 -21.17 -9.88
CA PRO A 54 -4.70 -21.76 -10.64
C PRO A 54 -3.62 -20.75 -11.03
N LYS A 55 -3.92 -19.45 -11.03
CA LYS A 55 -2.98 -18.39 -11.39
C LYS A 55 -1.88 -18.20 -10.34
N LEU A 56 -2.11 -18.60 -9.09
CA LEU A 56 -1.16 -18.40 -8.00
C LEU A 56 -0.18 -19.58 -7.92
N LEU A 57 1.13 -19.30 -7.81
CA LEU A 57 2.17 -20.32 -7.73
C LEU A 57 2.83 -20.39 -6.36
N ALA A 58 3.24 -19.24 -5.81
CA ALA A 58 3.83 -19.16 -4.48
C ALA A 58 3.22 -17.99 -3.70
N VAL A 59 2.70 -18.27 -2.50
CA VAL A 59 1.91 -17.30 -1.73
C VAL A 59 2.12 -17.43 -0.22
N ARG A 60 1.88 -16.34 0.51
CA ARG A 60 1.73 -16.33 1.97
C ARG A 60 0.29 -16.66 2.37
N LEU A 61 0.12 -17.44 3.44
CA LEU A 61 -1.18 -17.80 4.02
C LEU A 61 -1.37 -17.30 5.46
N ASP A 62 -0.34 -16.69 6.04
CA ASP A 62 -0.40 -16.13 7.38
C ASP A 62 -1.46 -15.02 7.47
N SER A 63 -2.09 -14.94 8.64
CA SER A 63 -3.24 -14.08 8.90
C SER A 63 -2.88 -12.61 8.74
N ASN A 64 -1.69 -12.18 9.18
CA ASN A 64 -1.23 -10.80 9.06
C ASN A 64 -1.18 -10.34 7.58
N TYR A 65 -0.57 -11.17 6.72
CA TYR A 65 -0.52 -10.91 5.28
C TYR A 65 -1.90 -10.81 4.65
N LEU A 66 -2.85 -11.67 5.02
CA LEU A 66 -4.20 -11.66 4.44
C LEU A 66 -5.05 -10.51 4.98
N LEU A 67 -4.95 -10.23 6.29
CA LEU A 67 -5.69 -9.19 6.97
C LEU A 67 -5.37 -7.81 6.43
N ARG A 68 -4.13 -7.51 6.01
CA ARG A 68 -3.81 -6.19 5.44
C ARG A 68 -4.67 -5.87 4.20
N PHE A 69 -4.96 -6.87 3.36
CA PHE A 69 -5.85 -6.70 2.21
C PHE A 69 -7.32 -6.60 2.62
N LEU A 70 -7.78 -7.43 3.55
CA LEU A 70 -9.15 -7.36 4.08
C LEU A 70 -9.42 -5.99 4.72
N ARG A 71 -8.54 -5.53 5.60
CA ARG A 71 -8.58 -4.21 6.26
C ARG A 71 -8.56 -3.08 5.23
N ALA A 72 -7.66 -3.12 4.25
CA ALA A 72 -7.61 -2.11 3.19
C ALA A 72 -8.89 -2.08 2.34
N LYS A 73 -9.60 -3.20 2.21
CA LYS A 73 -10.86 -3.32 1.44
C LYS A 73 -12.11 -3.41 2.31
N LYS A 74 -12.04 -2.96 3.57
CA LYS A 74 -13.17 -2.93 4.52
C LYS A 74 -13.92 -4.27 4.61
N PHE A 75 -13.15 -5.34 4.71
CA PHE A 75 -13.61 -6.73 4.82
C PHE A 75 -14.47 -7.23 3.64
N SER A 76 -14.40 -6.56 2.48
CA SER A 76 -14.94 -7.12 1.24
C SER A 76 -14.01 -8.21 0.69
N VAL A 77 -14.37 -9.48 0.89
CA VAL A 77 -13.59 -10.64 0.42
C VAL A 77 -13.32 -10.58 -1.10
N PRO A 78 -14.31 -10.33 -1.98
CA PRO A 78 -14.05 -10.26 -3.43
C PRO A 78 -13.04 -9.15 -3.81
N MET A 79 -13.13 -7.98 -3.17
CA MET A 79 -12.19 -6.89 -3.42
C MET A 79 -10.79 -7.20 -2.87
N ALA A 80 -10.69 -7.94 -1.76
CA ALA A 80 -9.42 -8.39 -1.20
C ALA A 80 -8.75 -9.43 -2.10
N GLN A 81 -9.51 -10.39 -2.66
CA GLN A 81 -9.03 -11.36 -3.65
C GLN A 81 -8.44 -10.66 -4.88
N GLU A 82 -9.19 -9.71 -5.46
CA GLU A 82 -8.73 -8.92 -6.60
C GLU A 82 -7.46 -8.11 -6.26
N ALA A 83 -7.38 -7.55 -5.06
CA ALA A 83 -6.21 -6.80 -4.60
C ALA A 83 -4.97 -7.68 -4.41
N ILE A 84 -5.13 -8.88 -3.83
CA ILE A 84 -4.05 -9.86 -3.67
C ILE A 84 -3.53 -10.28 -5.05
N GLU A 85 -4.41 -10.60 -6.00
CA GLU A 85 -4.01 -10.99 -7.35
C GLU A 85 -3.25 -9.87 -8.06
N ARG A 86 -3.74 -8.62 -7.98
CA ARG A 86 -3.04 -7.44 -8.52
C ARG A 86 -1.67 -7.23 -7.88
N TYR A 87 -1.60 -7.37 -6.56
CA TYR A 87 -0.37 -7.14 -5.82
C TYR A 87 0.70 -8.16 -6.18
N LEU A 88 0.33 -9.44 -6.24
CA LEU A 88 1.25 -10.52 -6.63
C LEU A 88 1.71 -10.36 -8.08
N LEU A 89 0.80 -10.02 -9.00
CA LEU A 89 1.14 -9.74 -10.39
C LEU A 89 2.10 -8.55 -10.51
N LEU A 90 1.79 -7.44 -9.82
CA LEU A 90 2.61 -6.23 -9.85
C LEU A 90 4.02 -6.48 -9.32
N ARG A 91 4.15 -7.24 -8.22
CA ARG A 91 5.45 -7.64 -7.68
C ARG A 91 6.29 -8.35 -8.73
N GLN A 92 5.69 -9.31 -9.43
CA GLN A 92 6.41 -10.12 -10.41
C GLN A 92 6.66 -9.38 -11.73
N SER A 93 5.74 -8.52 -12.17
CA SER A 93 5.85 -7.81 -13.46
C SER A 93 6.54 -6.45 -13.37
N TRP A 94 6.79 -5.94 -12.15
CA TRP A 94 7.48 -4.67 -11.91
C TRP A 94 8.60 -4.83 -10.89
N GLY A 95 9.54 -5.72 -11.20
CA GLY A 95 10.67 -6.04 -10.32
C GLY A 95 11.54 -4.84 -9.92
N ILE A 96 11.54 -3.76 -10.71
CA ILE A 96 12.19 -2.48 -10.37
C ILE A 96 11.77 -1.99 -8.98
N ALA A 97 10.47 -2.10 -8.64
CA ALA A 97 9.94 -1.57 -7.39
C ALA A 97 9.84 -2.59 -6.25
N PHE A 98 9.91 -3.89 -6.56
CA PHE A 98 9.50 -4.94 -5.62
C PHE A 98 10.52 -6.04 -5.38
N ASN A 99 11.66 -6.05 -6.09
CA ASN A 99 12.70 -7.06 -5.91
C ASN A 99 13.86 -6.54 -5.03
N GLN A 100 14.37 -7.43 -4.17
CA GLN A 100 15.50 -7.21 -3.27
C GLN A 100 15.26 -6.01 -2.35
N LEU A 101 14.13 -6.03 -1.66
CA LEU A 101 13.76 -5.00 -0.68
C LEU A 101 14.54 -5.20 0.63
N ASP A 102 15.88 -5.13 0.55
CA ASP A 102 16.78 -5.22 1.69
C ASP A 102 17.37 -3.85 2.02
N TYR A 103 17.06 -3.34 3.22
CA TYR A 103 17.61 -2.07 3.68
C TYR A 103 19.13 -2.11 3.89
N LYS A 104 19.73 -3.31 4.03
CA LYS A 104 21.17 -3.48 4.21
C LYS A 104 21.99 -3.31 2.93
N LEU A 105 21.35 -3.14 1.77
CA LEU A 105 22.06 -2.80 0.55
C LEU A 105 22.74 -1.42 0.72
N PRO A 106 24.00 -1.24 0.27
CA PRO A 106 24.75 0.00 0.50
C PRO A 106 23.99 1.27 0.09
N ILE A 107 23.39 1.28 -1.11
CA ILE A 107 22.61 2.43 -1.61
C ILE A 107 21.34 2.66 -0.77
N MET A 108 20.70 1.59 -0.27
CA MET A 108 19.51 1.72 0.57
C MET A 108 19.84 2.30 1.94
N MET A 109 20.94 1.84 2.56
CA MET A 109 21.44 2.43 3.82
C MET A 109 21.80 3.90 3.62
N GLU A 110 22.49 4.23 2.54
CA GLU A 110 22.85 5.61 2.24
C GLU A 110 21.61 6.51 2.09
N LEU A 111 20.61 6.09 1.31
CA LEU A 111 19.37 6.85 1.14
C LEU A 111 18.59 7.01 2.46
N LEU A 112 18.59 5.99 3.32
CA LEU A 112 17.98 6.07 4.66
C LEU A 112 18.74 7.04 5.57
N GLU A 113 20.06 7.01 5.56
CA GLU A 113 20.94 7.91 6.34
C GLU A 113 20.83 9.37 5.90
N LEU A 114 20.64 9.61 4.60
CA LEU A 114 20.31 10.94 4.07
C LEU A 114 18.92 11.43 4.52
N GLY A 115 18.09 10.55 5.08
CA GLY A 115 16.74 10.87 5.51
C GLY A 115 15.74 10.98 4.36
N PHE A 116 15.97 10.29 3.24
CA PHE A 116 15.08 10.30 2.07
C PHE A 116 13.65 9.89 2.45
N VAL A 117 13.52 8.82 3.23
CA VAL A 117 12.26 8.35 3.82
C VAL A 117 12.52 7.68 5.16
N PHE A 118 11.72 8.04 6.17
CA PHE A 118 11.71 7.38 7.48
C PHE A 118 10.35 7.56 8.15
N VAL A 119 10.11 6.81 9.24
CA VAL A 119 8.84 6.87 9.96
C VAL A 119 9.09 7.42 11.35
N SER A 120 8.29 8.41 11.75
CA SER A 120 8.33 8.97 13.09
C SER A 120 8.14 7.86 14.14
N PRO A 121 8.90 7.89 15.25
CA PRO A 121 8.66 7.01 16.39
C PRO A 121 7.37 7.39 17.14
N PHE A 122 6.88 8.61 16.93
CA PHE A 122 5.63 9.09 17.49
C PHE A 122 4.45 8.74 16.57
N LYS A 123 3.30 8.57 17.20
CA LYS A 123 2.01 8.40 16.53
C LYS A 123 1.18 9.65 16.76
N ASP A 124 0.36 10.01 15.78
CA ASP A 124 -0.55 11.13 15.97
C ASP A 124 -1.70 10.80 16.94
N LYS A 125 -2.57 11.77 17.19
CA LYS A 125 -3.75 11.62 18.07
C LYS A 125 -4.69 10.46 17.71
N GLY A 126 -4.65 9.98 16.47
CA GLY A 126 -5.42 8.83 16.01
C GLY A 126 -4.65 7.51 16.08
N GLY A 127 -3.47 7.49 16.67
CA GLY A 127 -2.55 6.35 16.71
C GLY A 127 -1.92 6.04 15.35
N ARG A 128 -1.95 6.96 14.38
CA ARG A 128 -1.47 6.73 13.01
C ARG A 128 0.03 6.96 12.92
N ARG A 129 0.73 6.14 12.14
CA ARG A 129 2.16 6.33 11.84
C ARG A 129 2.34 7.52 10.90
N VAL A 130 3.35 8.35 11.17
CA VAL A 130 3.72 9.48 10.30
C VAL A 130 4.95 9.11 9.49
N VAL A 131 4.82 9.05 8.17
CA VAL A 131 5.92 8.82 7.24
C VAL A 131 6.43 10.15 6.71
N ILE A 132 7.73 10.37 6.84
CA ILE A 132 8.41 11.60 6.47
C ILE A 132 9.23 11.36 5.21
N TYR A 133 9.10 12.26 4.23
CA TYR A 133 9.81 12.23 2.96
C TYR A 133 10.61 13.50 2.77
N ARG A 134 11.86 13.35 2.30
CA ARG A 134 12.73 14.46 1.93
C ARG A 134 13.31 14.22 0.54
N PRO A 135 12.48 14.23 -0.52
CA PRO A 135 12.94 13.91 -1.87
C PRO A 135 14.12 14.74 -2.37
N GLY A 136 14.34 15.97 -1.88
CA GLY A 136 15.49 16.78 -2.32
C GLY A 136 16.86 16.34 -1.80
N VAL A 137 16.95 15.35 -0.90
CA VAL A 137 18.24 14.73 -0.53
C VAL A 137 18.67 13.65 -1.53
N PHE A 138 17.77 13.28 -2.46
CA PHE A 138 18.04 12.32 -3.51
C PHE A 138 18.77 13.02 -4.66
N ASP A 139 20.00 12.61 -4.95
CA ASP A 139 20.74 13.09 -6.11
C ASP A 139 20.32 12.29 -7.37
N PRO A 140 19.60 12.91 -8.34
CA PRO A 140 19.13 12.23 -9.54
C PRO A 140 20.24 11.91 -10.55
N TYR A 141 21.47 12.39 -10.33
CA TYR A 141 22.64 12.03 -11.13
C TYR A 141 23.45 10.88 -10.54
N LYS A 142 23.22 10.57 -9.25
CA LYS A 142 23.87 9.47 -8.53
C LYS A 142 22.99 8.23 -8.42
N TYR A 143 21.72 8.42 -8.09
CA TYR A 143 20.79 7.33 -7.80
C TYR A 143 19.80 7.11 -8.94
N THR A 144 19.33 5.88 -9.07
CA THR A 144 18.39 5.50 -10.13
C THR A 144 16.94 5.55 -9.67
N ASN A 145 16.01 5.57 -10.62
CA ASN A 145 14.59 5.41 -10.34
C ASN A 145 14.27 4.09 -9.61
N GLN A 146 15.03 3.03 -9.88
CA GLN A 146 14.96 1.76 -9.17
C GLN A 146 15.30 1.92 -7.68
N ASP A 147 16.35 2.67 -7.35
CA ASP A 147 16.74 2.91 -5.96
C ASP A 147 15.64 3.66 -5.20
N MET A 148 15.04 4.67 -5.84
CA MET A 148 13.89 5.40 -5.29
C MET A 148 12.70 4.47 -5.03
N CYS A 149 12.32 3.63 -6.01
CA CYS A 149 11.21 2.69 -5.81
C CYS A 149 11.53 1.66 -4.71
N ARG A 150 12.77 1.16 -4.64
CA ARG A 150 13.18 0.15 -3.68
C ARG A 150 13.16 0.68 -2.24
N VAL A 151 13.71 1.86 -1.97
CA VAL A 151 13.70 2.44 -0.61
C VAL A 151 12.27 2.73 -0.14
N MET A 152 11.39 3.20 -1.04
CA MET A 152 9.96 3.37 -0.75
C MET A 152 9.26 2.02 -0.52
N GLY A 153 9.60 1.00 -1.31
CA GLY A 153 9.09 -0.37 -1.17
C GLY A 153 9.47 -0.98 0.18
N ILE A 154 10.74 -0.86 0.60
CA ILE A 154 11.22 -1.27 1.92
C ILE A 154 10.39 -0.62 3.03
N CYS A 155 10.15 0.70 2.91
CA CYS A 155 9.40 1.44 3.91
C CYS A 155 7.95 0.94 4.03
N TYR A 156 7.23 0.86 2.91
CA TYR A 156 5.82 0.46 2.93
C TYR A 156 5.60 -1.01 3.23
N GLU A 157 6.44 -1.92 2.73
CA GLU A 157 6.34 -3.34 3.10
C GLU A 157 6.58 -3.54 4.58
N THR A 158 7.51 -2.80 5.19
CA THR A 158 7.70 -2.84 6.65
C THR A 158 6.46 -2.34 7.41
N LEU A 159 5.90 -1.18 7.01
CA LEU A 159 4.69 -0.63 7.62
C LEU A 159 3.48 -1.54 7.49
N MET A 160 3.37 -2.27 6.38
CA MET A 160 2.26 -3.19 6.14
C MET A 160 2.30 -4.46 7.00
N GLU A 161 3.43 -4.79 7.61
CA GLU A 161 3.54 -5.91 8.58
C GLU A 161 3.17 -5.49 10.02
N ASP A 162 2.81 -4.21 10.24
CA ASP A 162 2.30 -3.70 11.51
C ASP A 162 0.76 -3.63 11.50
N GLU A 163 0.11 -4.47 12.29
CA GLU A 163 -1.35 -4.62 12.27
C GLU A 163 -2.10 -3.38 12.72
N GLU A 164 -1.54 -2.64 13.67
CA GLU A 164 -2.14 -1.39 14.12
C GLU A 164 -2.11 -0.35 12.99
N THR A 165 -1.02 -0.28 12.23
CA THR A 165 -0.93 0.55 11.00
C THR A 165 -1.92 0.09 9.93
N GLN A 166 -2.14 -1.22 9.74
CA GLN A 166 -3.14 -1.73 8.79
C GLN A 166 -4.55 -1.22 9.15
N VAL A 167 -4.87 -1.12 10.44
CA VAL A 167 -6.16 -0.60 10.92
C VAL A 167 -6.19 0.93 10.88
N ARG A 168 -5.26 1.62 11.54
CA ARG A 168 -5.31 3.07 11.75
C ARG A 168 -4.92 3.88 10.51
N GLY A 169 -4.06 3.31 9.67
CA GLY A 169 -3.50 3.94 8.49
C GLY A 169 -2.30 4.85 8.79
N VAL A 170 -1.92 5.61 7.77
CA VAL A 170 -0.68 6.41 7.76
C VAL A 170 -0.97 7.88 7.43
N VAL A 171 -0.18 8.77 8.01
CA VAL A 171 -0.08 10.18 7.66
C VAL A 171 1.23 10.40 6.93
N HIS A 172 1.22 11.24 5.90
CA HIS A 172 2.39 11.56 5.10
C HIS A 172 2.79 13.00 5.33
N PHE A 173 4.08 13.25 5.54
CA PHE A 173 4.67 14.57 5.56
C PHE A 173 5.85 14.60 4.58
N ALA A 174 5.82 15.51 3.62
CA ALA A 174 6.85 15.62 2.58
C ALA A 174 7.43 17.04 2.54
N ASP A 175 8.76 17.13 2.61
CA ASP A 175 9.49 18.36 2.35
C ASP A 175 9.99 18.37 0.89
N GLY A 176 9.37 19.20 0.07
CA GLY A 176 9.72 19.39 -1.34
C GLY A 176 10.97 20.23 -1.58
N GLY A 177 11.62 20.75 -0.52
CA GLY A 177 12.85 21.51 -0.64
C GLY A 177 13.94 20.70 -1.35
N GLY A 178 14.59 21.31 -2.34
CA GLY A 178 15.63 20.66 -3.18
C GLY A 178 15.10 19.86 -4.38
N VAL A 179 13.77 19.65 -4.48
CA VAL A 179 13.20 18.97 -5.66
C VAL A 179 13.19 19.91 -6.86
N GLY A 180 13.83 19.46 -7.94
CA GLY A 180 13.93 20.18 -9.21
C GLY A 180 13.62 19.31 -10.43
N PHE A 181 13.69 19.90 -11.62
CA PHE A 181 13.38 19.24 -12.89
C PHE A 181 14.09 17.89 -13.10
N PRO A 182 15.39 17.70 -12.74
CA PRO A 182 16.05 16.41 -12.90
C PRO A 182 15.34 15.25 -12.19
N HIS A 183 14.69 15.50 -11.04
CA HIS A 183 13.92 14.47 -10.33
C HIS A 183 12.72 13.98 -11.16
N LEU A 184 12.13 14.86 -11.98
CA LEU A 184 10.99 14.53 -12.83
C LEU A 184 11.38 13.64 -14.00
N THR A 185 12.66 13.64 -14.37
CA THR A 185 13.20 12.81 -15.46
C THR A 185 13.44 11.35 -15.05
N LEU A 186 13.34 11.03 -13.75
CA LEU A 186 13.52 9.67 -13.22
C LEU A 186 12.43 8.70 -13.70
N PHE A 187 11.24 9.20 -14.01
CA PHE A 187 10.12 8.37 -14.43
C PHE A 187 9.50 8.92 -15.71
N THR A 188 9.22 8.02 -16.64
CA THR A 188 8.35 8.34 -17.77
C THR A 188 6.94 8.64 -17.27
N PRO A 189 6.12 9.41 -18.01
CA PRO A 189 4.71 9.61 -17.67
C PRO A 189 3.94 8.29 -17.50
N LYS A 190 4.24 7.26 -18.30
CA LYS A 190 3.64 5.92 -18.18
C LYS A 190 3.97 5.27 -16.84
N GLU A 191 5.22 5.37 -16.39
CA GLU A 191 5.65 4.86 -15.07
C GLU A 191 5.03 5.66 -13.92
N ALA A 192 4.96 6.99 -14.04
CA ALA A 192 4.32 7.84 -13.04
C ALA A 192 2.83 7.48 -12.86
N VAL A 193 2.11 7.26 -13.96
CA VAL A 193 0.73 6.74 -13.91
C VAL A 193 0.69 5.40 -13.21
N ARG A 194 1.57 4.46 -13.58
CA ARG A 194 1.65 3.13 -12.97
C ARG A 194 1.88 3.23 -11.45
N ILE A 195 2.80 4.07 -11.00
CA ILE A 195 3.12 4.31 -9.59
C ILE A 195 1.89 4.82 -8.84
N VAL A 196 1.30 5.93 -9.28
CA VAL A 196 0.18 6.58 -8.57
C VAL A 196 -1.03 5.64 -8.50
N LYS A 197 -1.37 5.03 -9.63
CA LYS A 197 -2.53 4.15 -9.75
C LYS A 197 -2.39 2.86 -8.94
N ASN A 198 -1.22 2.24 -8.95
CA ASN A 198 -0.98 1.01 -8.18
C ASN A 198 -0.76 1.31 -6.69
N GLY A 199 -0.10 2.41 -6.34
CA GLY A 199 0.03 2.87 -4.95
C GLY A 199 -1.33 3.04 -4.29
N GLU A 200 -2.28 3.69 -4.98
CA GLU A 200 -3.63 3.90 -4.42
C GLU A 200 -4.49 2.62 -4.38
N ARG A 201 -4.44 1.79 -5.43
CA ARG A 201 -5.44 0.72 -5.63
C ARG A 201 -4.95 -0.68 -5.28
N THR A 202 -3.66 -0.93 -5.44
CA THR A 202 -3.03 -2.26 -5.33
C THR A 202 -2.32 -2.44 -3.99
N VAL A 203 -1.53 -1.46 -3.56
CA VAL A 203 -0.81 -1.51 -2.28
C VAL A 203 -1.82 -1.33 -1.12
N PRO A 204 -1.90 -2.28 -0.15
CA PRO A 204 -2.91 -2.25 0.91
C PRO A 204 -2.55 -1.28 2.05
N VAL A 205 -2.37 0.01 1.73
CA VAL A 205 -2.08 1.08 2.69
C VAL A 205 -3.27 2.03 2.79
N ARG A 206 -3.66 2.40 4.02
CA ARG A 206 -4.70 3.39 4.28
C ARG A 206 -4.07 4.78 4.47
N HIS A 207 -3.89 5.52 3.38
CA HIS A 207 -3.48 6.93 3.45
C HIS A 207 -4.57 7.75 4.16
N LYS A 208 -4.27 8.47 5.25
CA LYS A 208 -5.28 9.24 5.99
C LYS A 208 -5.15 10.74 5.73
N GLU A 209 -3.93 11.27 5.76
CA GLU A 209 -3.62 12.69 5.53
C GLU A 209 -2.26 12.81 4.81
N ILE A 210 -2.11 13.83 3.96
CA ILE A 210 -0.89 14.08 3.18
C ILE A 210 -0.55 15.57 3.27
N TYR A 211 0.57 15.88 3.89
CA TYR A 211 1.10 17.22 4.09
C TYR A 211 2.33 17.41 3.21
N GLY A 212 2.37 18.48 2.41
CA GLY A 212 3.54 18.86 1.62
C GLY A 212 3.96 20.29 1.95
N ILE A 213 5.25 20.52 2.12
CA ILE A 213 5.83 21.85 2.31
C ILE A 213 6.91 22.13 1.25
N ASN A 214 7.31 23.40 1.10
CA ASN A 214 8.44 23.81 0.25
C ASN A 214 8.36 23.32 -1.21
N VAL A 215 7.15 23.24 -1.78
CA VAL A 215 6.97 22.82 -3.18
C VAL A 215 7.41 23.96 -4.11
N HIS A 216 8.50 23.74 -4.85
CA HIS A 216 9.02 24.74 -5.77
C HIS A 216 8.08 24.96 -6.98
N PRO A 217 7.82 26.19 -7.45
CA PRO A 217 6.95 26.44 -8.60
C PRO A 217 7.34 25.70 -9.88
N THR A 218 8.64 25.43 -10.08
CA THR A 218 9.15 24.69 -11.25
C THR A 218 8.60 23.26 -11.36
N ILE A 219 8.17 22.64 -10.26
CA ILE A 219 7.60 21.29 -10.26
C ILE A 219 6.06 21.30 -10.19
N LYS A 220 5.42 22.47 -10.27
CA LYS A 220 3.95 22.61 -10.21
C LYS A 220 3.24 21.74 -11.25
N PHE A 221 3.75 21.68 -12.48
CA PHE A 221 3.12 20.87 -13.53
C PHE A 221 3.10 19.37 -13.17
N ALA A 222 4.17 18.86 -12.53
CA ALA A 222 4.24 17.48 -12.09
C ALA A 222 3.31 17.20 -10.91
N LEU A 223 3.20 18.17 -9.99
CA LEU A 223 2.23 18.11 -8.90
C LEU A 223 0.79 18.09 -9.45
N ASP A 224 0.44 18.99 -10.36
CA ASP A 224 -0.90 19.05 -10.98
C ASP A 224 -1.21 17.74 -11.73
N PHE A 225 -0.24 17.21 -12.47
CA PHE A 225 -0.33 15.91 -13.12
C PHE A 225 -0.62 14.78 -12.10
N GLY A 226 0.13 14.70 -11.01
CA GLY A 226 -0.10 13.73 -9.94
C GLY A 226 -1.49 13.89 -9.29
N MET A 227 -1.91 15.12 -9.02
CA MET A 227 -3.22 15.46 -8.43
C MET A 227 -4.39 15.07 -9.34
N ALA A 228 -4.20 15.11 -10.66
CA ALA A 228 -5.19 14.64 -11.64
C ALA A 228 -5.32 13.10 -11.65
N LEU A 229 -4.27 12.37 -11.26
CA LEU A 229 -4.25 10.90 -11.29
C LEU A 229 -4.85 10.25 -10.05
N ILE A 230 -4.80 10.89 -8.89
CA ILE A 230 -5.37 10.38 -7.64
C ILE A 230 -6.90 10.56 -7.59
N SER A 231 -7.59 9.69 -6.84
CA SER A 231 -9.04 9.87 -6.59
C SER A 231 -9.36 11.12 -5.79
N GLU A 232 -10.60 11.60 -5.90
CA GLU A 232 -11.13 12.72 -5.10
C GLU A 232 -10.94 12.49 -3.59
N LYS A 233 -11.07 11.23 -3.13
CA LYS A 233 -10.84 10.84 -1.74
C LYS A 233 -9.41 11.13 -1.27
N ILE A 234 -8.40 10.83 -2.09
CA ILE A 234 -7.01 11.14 -1.75
C ILE A 234 -6.74 12.64 -1.94
N ARG A 235 -7.29 13.26 -3.00
CA ARG A 235 -7.14 14.70 -3.26
C ARG A 235 -7.59 15.56 -2.08
N LYS A 236 -8.73 15.23 -1.46
CA LYS A 236 -9.25 15.92 -0.25
C LYS A 236 -8.36 15.79 0.99
N ARG A 237 -7.36 14.91 0.96
CA ARG A 237 -6.41 14.66 2.07
C ARG A 237 -5.07 15.33 1.84
N VAL A 238 -4.83 15.87 0.66
CA VAL A 238 -3.60 16.60 0.32
C VAL A 238 -3.74 18.04 0.79
N ARG A 239 -2.81 18.48 1.63
CA ARG A 239 -2.67 19.86 2.09
C ARG A 239 -1.25 20.32 1.78
N LEU A 240 -1.12 21.43 1.08
CA LEU A 240 0.17 21.98 0.66
C LEU A 240 0.37 23.34 1.32
N TYR A 241 1.55 23.55 1.87
CA TYR A 241 1.92 24.76 2.58
C TYR A 241 3.24 25.31 2.02
N THR A 242 3.43 26.62 2.19
CA THR A 242 4.68 27.27 1.79
C THR A 242 5.74 27.13 2.86
N SER A 243 5.35 27.19 4.14
CA SER A 243 6.25 27.14 5.30
C SER A 243 5.89 26.00 6.24
N ILE A 244 6.90 25.50 6.96
CA ILE A 244 6.71 24.55 8.06
C ILE A 244 5.88 25.13 9.20
N ASN A 245 5.87 26.46 9.39
CA ASN A 245 5.11 27.08 10.47
C ASN A 245 3.60 27.07 10.23
N ASP A 246 3.17 26.89 8.98
CA ASP A 246 1.75 26.92 8.59
C ASP A 246 1.14 25.51 8.55
N VAL A 247 1.96 24.47 8.71
CA VAL A 247 1.51 23.08 8.54
C VAL A 247 0.54 22.68 9.65
N GLU A 248 -0.61 22.13 9.29
CA GLU A 248 -1.62 21.66 10.25
C GLU A 248 -1.34 20.22 10.72
N ILE A 249 -0.09 19.89 11.02
CA ILE A 249 0.32 18.65 11.69
C ILE A 249 0.95 19.01 13.03
N ASP A 250 0.72 18.18 14.06
CA ASP A 250 1.39 18.33 15.34
C ASP A 250 2.91 18.24 15.15
N GLN A 251 3.62 19.34 15.44
CA GLN A 251 5.05 19.46 15.22
C GLN A 251 5.86 18.46 16.04
N SER A 252 5.35 17.98 17.19
CA SER A 252 6.04 16.96 17.99
C SER A 252 6.23 15.64 17.23
N LEU A 253 5.41 15.38 16.20
CA LEU A 253 5.50 14.19 15.34
C LEU A 253 6.63 14.30 14.31
N LEU A 254 7.13 15.50 14.07
CA LEU A 254 8.19 15.80 13.10
C LEU A 254 9.56 15.81 13.80
N PRO A 255 10.66 15.70 13.04
CA PRO A 255 11.99 15.86 13.59
C PRO A 255 12.24 17.30 14.06
N LYS A 256 13.25 17.48 14.91
CA LYS A 256 13.65 18.79 15.46
C LYS A 256 13.95 19.83 14.39
N GLU A 257 14.47 19.39 13.25
CA GLU A 257 14.75 20.19 12.05
C GLU A 257 13.49 20.80 11.42
N TYR A 258 12.31 20.30 11.77
CA TYR A 258 10.99 20.81 11.38
C TYR A 258 10.17 21.31 12.59
N GLY A 259 10.82 21.64 13.71
CA GLY A 259 10.18 22.19 14.91
C GLY A 259 9.72 21.16 15.94
N GLY A 260 10.01 19.87 15.71
CA GLY A 260 9.69 18.82 16.68
C GLY A 260 10.70 18.67 17.82
N VAL A 261 10.58 17.54 18.54
CA VAL A 261 11.30 17.34 19.82
C VAL A 261 12.54 16.44 19.71
N MET A 262 12.58 15.53 18.72
CA MET A 262 13.66 14.55 18.56
C MET A 262 14.46 14.83 17.29
N PRO A 263 15.81 14.77 17.32
CA PRO A 263 16.64 14.95 16.13
C PRO A 263 16.29 13.94 15.02
N MET A 264 16.31 14.39 13.76
CA MET A 264 16.02 13.53 12.60
C MET A 264 16.89 12.28 12.57
N LYS A 265 18.19 12.43 12.88
CA LYS A 265 19.13 11.31 12.92
C LYS A 265 18.69 10.21 13.87
N GLU A 266 18.21 10.56 15.05
CA GLU A 266 17.73 9.58 16.04
C GLU A 266 16.45 8.88 15.56
N MET A 267 15.52 9.62 14.95
CA MET A 267 14.33 9.01 14.33
C MET A 267 14.70 8.02 13.22
N ILE A 268 15.72 8.33 12.41
CA ILE A 268 16.22 7.44 11.35
C ILE A 268 16.82 6.16 11.95
N GLU A 269 17.60 6.25 13.04
CA GLU A 269 18.13 5.06 13.72
C GLU A 269 17.00 4.15 14.26
N LEU A 270 16.02 4.73 14.97
CA LEU A 270 14.85 4.01 15.45
C LEU A 270 14.03 3.38 14.31
N TRP A 271 14.00 4.03 13.16
CA TRP A 271 13.37 3.47 11.97
C TRP A 271 14.15 2.28 11.42
N LYS A 272 15.48 2.36 11.32
CA LYS A 272 16.34 1.24 10.90
C LYS A 272 16.18 0.01 11.80
N GLU A 273 16.00 0.19 13.10
CA GLU A 273 15.68 -0.91 14.02
C GLU A 273 14.36 -1.61 13.67
N GLN A 274 13.33 -0.85 13.28
CA GLN A 274 12.05 -1.42 12.84
C GLN A 274 12.19 -2.17 11.51
N LEU A 275 12.94 -1.60 10.56
CA LEU A 275 13.29 -2.29 9.30
C LEU A 275 14.00 -3.62 9.59
N ALA A 276 14.94 -3.64 10.55
CA ALA A 276 15.67 -4.83 10.96
C ALA A 276 14.73 -5.94 11.48
N LYS A 277 13.76 -5.57 12.34
CA LYS A 277 12.79 -6.52 12.93
C LYS A 277 11.87 -7.19 11.90
N LYS A 278 11.64 -6.55 10.75
CA LYS A 278 10.72 -7.05 9.70
C LYS A 278 11.43 -7.55 8.45
N ARG A 279 12.76 -7.40 8.37
CA ARG A 279 13.57 -7.70 7.18
C ARG A 279 13.29 -9.07 6.59
N ASP A 280 13.35 -10.13 7.39
CA ASP A 280 13.23 -11.50 6.86
C ASP A 280 11.85 -11.76 6.24
N MET A 281 10.80 -11.18 6.81
CA MET A 281 9.46 -11.27 6.26
C MET A 281 9.31 -10.46 4.97
N VAL A 282 9.90 -9.26 4.92
CA VAL A 282 9.93 -8.44 3.70
C VAL A 282 10.68 -9.15 2.57
N LEU A 283 11.82 -9.79 2.86
CA LEU A 283 12.58 -10.57 1.87
C LEU A 283 11.87 -11.85 1.44
N LEU A 284 11.06 -12.46 2.31
CA LEU A 284 10.24 -13.61 1.96
C LEU A 284 9.25 -13.28 0.83
N ASN A 285 8.77 -12.03 0.76
CA ASN A 285 7.82 -11.59 -0.26
C ASN A 285 8.35 -11.72 -1.70
N ASP A 286 9.68 -11.68 -1.91
CA ASP A 286 10.31 -11.89 -3.22
C ASP A 286 10.10 -13.32 -3.76
N LYS A 287 9.79 -14.27 -2.88
CA LYS A 287 9.52 -15.67 -3.27
C LYS A 287 8.08 -15.89 -3.74
N MET A 288 7.21 -14.89 -3.64
CA MET A 288 5.83 -14.96 -4.13
C MET A 288 5.79 -14.88 -5.66
N SER A 289 4.86 -15.61 -6.28
CA SER A 289 4.77 -15.65 -7.74
C SER A 289 3.40 -16.08 -8.26
N VAL A 290 3.12 -15.68 -9.50
CA VAL A 290 1.94 -16.05 -10.28
C VAL A 290 2.35 -16.67 -11.62
N ARG A 291 1.38 -17.29 -12.30
CA ARG A 291 1.49 -17.78 -13.69
C ARG A 291 1.31 -16.61 -14.65
N LEU A 292 2.41 -15.95 -15.01
CA LEU A 292 2.40 -14.75 -15.86
C LEU A 292 1.69 -14.97 -17.20
N GLU A 293 1.74 -16.18 -17.75
CA GLU A 293 1.07 -16.58 -18.99
C GLU A 293 -0.46 -16.53 -18.91
N MET A 294 -1.03 -16.55 -17.70
CA MET A 294 -2.48 -16.43 -17.48
C MET A 294 -2.96 -14.98 -17.41
N TYR A 295 -2.07 -14.01 -17.62
CA TYR A 295 -2.38 -12.58 -17.58
C TYR A 295 -2.14 -11.91 -18.93
N SER A 296 -3.08 -11.05 -19.33
CA SER A 296 -2.89 -10.21 -20.51
C SER A 296 -1.67 -9.31 -20.35
N GLU A 297 -1.11 -8.87 -21.48
CA GLU A 297 -0.01 -7.90 -21.48
C GLU A 297 -0.38 -6.61 -20.73
N ALA A 298 -1.58 -6.07 -20.99
CA ALA A 298 -2.09 -4.90 -20.27
C ALA A 298 -2.14 -5.10 -18.75
N ALA A 299 -2.53 -6.29 -18.27
CA ALA A 299 -2.51 -6.61 -16.84
C ALA A 299 -1.08 -6.65 -16.29
N ARG A 300 -0.14 -7.26 -17.03
CA ARG A 300 1.28 -7.30 -16.67
C ARG A 300 1.92 -5.91 -16.65
N GLU A 301 1.49 -5.01 -17.53
CA GLU A 301 1.91 -3.60 -17.52
C GLU A 301 1.31 -2.78 -16.35
N GLY A 302 0.39 -3.36 -15.57
CA GLY A 302 -0.22 -2.72 -14.40
C GLY A 302 -1.48 -1.91 -14.71
N ALA A 303 -2.15 -2.16 -15.85
CA ALA A 303 -3.44 -1.54 -16.14
C ALA A 303 -4.52 -2.06 -15.17
N ILE A 304 -5.07 -1.16 -14.36
CA ILE A 304 -6.02 -1.55 -13.29
C ILE A 304 -7.27 -2.24 -13.86
N SER A 305 -7.79 -1.80 -15.01
CA SER A 305 -9.00 -2.37 -15.63
C SER A 305 -8.80 -3.79 -16.14
N ALA A 306 -7.58 -4.21 -16.45
CA ALA A 306 -7.31 -5.45 -17.19
C ALA A 306 -7.63 -6.75 -16.42
N LEU A 307 -7.70 -6.71 -15.08
CA LEU A 307 -8.12 -7.88 -14.29
C LEU A 307 -9.64 -7.98 -14.10
N ARG A 308 -10.39 -6.90 -14.33
CA ARG A 308 -11.87 -6.91 -14.20
C ARG A 308 -12.53 -7.73 -15.31
N SER A 309 -11.90 -7.76 -16.48
CA SER A 309 -12.38 -8.46 -17.68
C SER A 309 -12.33 -9.98 -17.55
N GLY A 310 -11.59 -10.52 -16.57
CA GLY A 310 -11.37 -11.97 -16.40
C GLY A 310 -12.35 -12.66 -15.45
N ALA A 311 -13.26 -11.93 -14.80
CA ALA A 311 -14.27 -12.51 -13.90
C ALA A 311 -15.47 -13.15 -14.66
N ASN A 312 -15.53 -13.03 -15.98
CA ASN A 312 -16.62 -13.54 -16.83
C ASN A 312 -16.32 -14.90 -17.49
N THR A 313 -15.42 -15.73 -16.96
CA THR A 313 -15.36 -17.13 -17.40
C THR A 313 -16.43 -17.95 -16.67
N CYS A 314 -17.70 -17.71 -17.05
CA CYS A 314 -18.88 -18.57 -16.94
C CYS A 314 -20.18 -17.79 -17.30
N ALA A 315 -20.14 -16.83 -18.22
CA ALA A 315 -21.36 -16.34 -18.88
C ALA A 315 -20.96 -15.62 -20.16
N GLY A 316 -21.67 -15.93 -21.25
CA GLY A 316 -21.41 -15.41 -22.58
C GLY A 316 -21.52 -13.89 -22.69
N ALA A 317 -21.11 -13.43 -23.86
CA ALA A 317 -21.24 -12.07 -24.34
C ALA A 317 -22.56 -11.40 -23.92
N ASP A 318 -22.47 -10.17 -23.41
CA ASP A 318 -23.13 -9.04 -24.05
C ASP A 318 -22.72 -7.74 -23.36
N ALA A 319 -22.11 -6.86 -24.15
CA ALA A 319 -21.83 -5.49 -23.77
C ALA A 319 -23.04 -4.62 -24.15
N VAL A 320 -24.01 -4.47 -23.25
CA VAL A 320 -24.99 -3.38 -23.31
C VAL A 320 -25.47 -3.05 -21.91
N GLY A 321 -25.41 -1.77 -21.53
CA GLY A 321 -26.41 -1.17 -20.63
C GLY A 321 -26.16 -1.29 -19.13
N ASP A 322 -25.81 -0.15 -18.55
CA ASP A 322 -26.02 0.15 -17.13
C ASP A 322 -27.51 0.05 -16.78
N ALA A 323 -27.95 -1.07 -16.18
CA ALA A 323 -29.19 -1.17 -15.41
C ALA A 323 -29.26 -2.51 -14.61
N MET A 324 -29.81 -2.44 -13.40
CA MET A 324 -30.12 -3.53 -12.45
C MET A 324 -29.02 -4.00 -11.50
N ARG A 325 -28.80 -3.20 -10.45
CA ARG A 325 -28.66 -3.74 -9.08
C ARG A 325 -30.05 -3.95 -8.49
N GLY A 326 -30.28 -5.09 -7.84
CA GLY A 326 -31.33 -5.23 -6.83
C GLY A 326 -32.14 -6.51 -6.90
N LEU A 327 -31.66 -7.58 -6.24
CA LEU A 327 -32.56 -8.61 -5.70
C LEU A 327 -33.23 -8.01 -4.46
N THR A 328 -34.40 -7.41 -4.65
CA THR A 328 -35.31 -7.00 -3.57
C THR A 328 -36.09 -8.23 -3.08
N GLY A 329 -35.83 -8.64 -1.84
CA GLY A 329 -36.69 -9.57 -1.12
C GLY A 329 -38.03 -8.92 -0.79
N ASN A 330 -39.11 -9.63 -1.11
CA ASN A 330 -40.49 -9.23 -0.82
C ASN A 330 -40.77 -9.33 0.69
N PHE A 331 -40.87 -8.21 1.39
CA PHE A 331 -41.51 -8.13 2.70
C PHE A 331 -42.91 -7.51 2.53
N ARG A 332 -43.96 -8.34 2.65
CA ARG A 332 -45.33 -7.84 2.81
C ARG A 332 -45.53 -7.41 4.26
N LYS A 333 -45.97 -6.17 4.48
CA LYS A 333 -46.49 -5.70 5.76
C LYS A 333 -47.77 -6.47 6.09
N LEU A 334 -47.83 -7.05 7.28
CA LEU A 334 -49.07 -7.46 7.93
C LEU A 334 -49.61 -6.23 8.65
N GLU A 335 -50.77 -5.75 8.21
CA GLU A 335 -51.63 -4.89 9.03
C GLU A 335 -52.45 -5.81 9.95
N VAL A 336 -52.48 -5.47 11.23
CA VAL A 336 -53.34 -6.10 12.23
C VAL A 336 -54.29 -5.01 12.70
N ASP A 337 -55.58 -5.27 12.54
CA ASP A 337 -56.69 -4.46 13.08
C ASP A 337 -56.73 -4.49 14.62
#